data_AF-A0A432G8T1-F1
#
_entry.id   AF-A0A432G8T1-F1
#
_cell.length_a   1.000
_cell.length_b   1.000
_cell.length_c   1.000
_cell.angle_alpha   90.00
_cell.angle_beta   90.00
_cell.angle_gamma   90.00
#
_symmetry.space_group_name_H-M   'P 1'
#
loop_
_entity.id
_entity.type
_entity.pdbx_description
1 polymer ?
#
loop_
_entity_poly.entity_id
_entity_poly.type
_entity_poly.pdbx_seq_one_letter_code
_entity_poly.pdbx_strand_id
1 'polypeptide(L)'
;MNENEPKYYSPEEIRKIQERGVQIPDLRSVLIAREVKPEHILPGCIIHPFSRISGAKTQIHSAAQIGVDGPATIENSWIGENAIVGNLGPVTLKDTVVGPQTILGSGVAENAVFLGKETMI
;
A
#
# COMPACT_ATOMS: atom_id res chain seq x y z
N MET A 1 22.56 -8.09 -6.27
CA MET A 1 21.23 -8.01 -6.91
C MET A 1 21.49 -8.12 -8.40
N ASN A 2 21.01 -9.18 -9.07
CA ASN A 2 21.23 -9.35 -10.51
C ASN A 2 20.47 -8.25 -11.25
N GLU A 3 21.18 -7.50 -12.11
CA GLU A 3 20.63 -6.35 -12.86
C GLU A 3 19.57 -6.75 -13.91
N ASN A 4 19.30 -8.06 -14.05
CA ASN A 4 18.41 -8.63 -15.05
C ASN A 4 17.05 -9.10 -14.49
N GLU A 5 16.80 -9.01 -13.18
CA GLU A 5 15.48 -9.35 -12.65
C GLU A 5 14.51 -8.16 -12.72
N PRO A 6 13.25 -8.37 -13.13
CA PRO A 6 12.27 -7.30 -13.19
C PRO A 6 12.07 -6.69 -11.80
N LYS A 7 12.08 -5.36 -11.71
CA LYS A 7 11.92 -4.65 -10.41
C LYS A 7 10.52 -4.83 -9.82
N TYR A 8 9.50 -4.95 -10.67
CA TYR A 8 8.08 -5.00 -10.29
C TYR A 8 7.44 -6.30 -10.77
N TYR A 9 6.38 -6.73 -10.09
CA TYR A 9 5.50 -7.78 -10.58
C TYR A 9 4.85 -7.35 -11.90
N SER A 10 4.72 -8.30 -12.83
CA SER A 10 3.92 -8.13 -14.04
C SER A 10 2.42 -8.11 -13.73
N PRO A 11 1.56 -7.59 -14.62
CA PRO A 11 0.10 -7.61 -14.41
C PRO A 11 -0.47 -9.01 -14.15
N GLU A 12 0.07 -10.06 -14.76
CA GLU A 12 -0.35 -11.45 -14.53
C GLU A 12 0.10 -11.99 -13.16
N GLU A 13 1.24 -11.52 -12.63
CA GLU A 13 1.63 -11.82 -11.26
C GLU A 13 0.77 -11.05 -10.25
N ILE A 14 0.43 -9.77 -10.53
CA ILE A 14 -0.47 -8.97 -9.70
C ILE A 14 -1.88 -9.59 -9.66
N ARG A 15 -2.35 -10.22 -10.74
CA ARG A 15 -3.61 -10.99 -10.75
C ARG A 15 -3.64 -12.06 -9.66
N LYS A 16 -2.54 -12.75 -9.37
CA LYS A 16 -2.47 -13.74 -8.28
C LYS A 16 -2.61 -13.10 -6.90
N ILE A 17 -2.19 -11.84 -6.75
CA ILE A 17 -2.41 -11.05 -5.53
C ILE A 17 -3.91 -10.70 -5.42
N GLN A 18 -4.53 -10.33 -6.54
CA GLN A 18 -5.97 -10.06 -6.60
C GLN A 18 -6.82 -11.29 -6.26
N GLU A 19 -6.45 -12.47 -6.77
CA GLU A 19 -7.11 -13.76 -6.47
C GLU A 19 -7.07 -14.12 -4.99
N ARG A 20 -6.12 -13.59 -4.22
CA ARG A 20 -6.05 -13.74 -2.76
C ARG A 20 -7.02 -12.82 -2.00
N GLY A 21 -7.80 -11.99 -2.68
CA GLY A 21 -8.80 -11.10 -2.09
C GLY A 21 -8.38 -9.63 -2.00
N VAL A 22 -7.25 -9.25 -2.60
CA VAL A 22 -6.82 -7.84 -2.71
C VAL A 22 -7.55 -7.20 -3.89
N GLN A 23 -8.10 -6.00 -3.72
CA GLN A 23 -8.78 -5.30 -4.81
C GLN A 23 -7.82 -4.36 -5.53
N ILE A 24 -7.58 -4.63 -6.81
CA ILE A 24 -6.73 -3.79 -7.68
C ILE A 24 -7.53 -3.49 -8.95
N PRO A 25 -8.22 -2.34 -9.03
CA PRO A 25 -9.14 -2.04 -10.13
C PRO A 25 -8.48 -2.02 -11.51
N ASP A 26 -7.22 -1.61 -11.59
CA ASP A 26 -6.42 -1.64 -12.81
C ASP A 26 -5.02 -2.21 -12.54
N LEU A 27 -4.81 -3.45 -12.95
CA LEU A 27 -3.57 -4.21 -12.74
C LEU A 27 -2.36 -3.62 -13.46
N ARG A 28 -2.56 -2.73 -14.44
CA ARG A 28 -1.48 -2.16 -15.26
C ARG A 28 -0.93 -0.85 -14.71
N SER A 29 -1.69 -0.16 -13.85
CA SER A 29 -1.31 1.15 -13.30
C SER A 29 -0.75 1.07 -11.89
N VAL A 30 -0.88 -0.07 -11.21
CA VAL A 30 -0.27 -0.30 -9.89
C VAL A 30 1.11 -0.95 -10.07
N LEU A 31 2.11 -0.41 -9.38
CA LEU A 31 3.46 -0.97 -9.34
C LEU A 31 3.73 -1.55 -7.96
N ILE A 32 4.00 -2.85 -7.89
CA ILE A 32 4.40 -3.54 -6.65
C ILE A 32 5.79 -4.13 -6.88
N ALA A 33 6.77 -3.72 -6.08
CA ALA A 33 8.14 -4.21 -6.19
C ALA A 33 8.25 -5.68 -5.74
N ARG A 34 9.13 -6.47 -6.36
CA ARG A 34 9.25 -7.91 -6.06
C ARG A 34 9.75 -8.21 -4.64
N GLU A 35 10.40 -7.25 -4.01
CA GLU A 35 10.79 -7.35 -2.60
C GLU A 35 9.58 -7.30 -1.64
N VAL A 36 8.44 -6.76 -2.07
CA VAL A 36 7.19 -6.81 -1.30
C VAL A 36 6.59 -8.19 -1.50
N LYS A 37 6.62 -9.00 -0.44
CA LYS A 37 6.05 -10.34 -0.50
C LYS A 37 4.52 -10.26 -0.59
N PRO A 38 3.85 -11.06 -1.44
CA PRO A 38 2.41 -11.01 -1.57
C PRO A 38 1.68 -11.20 -0.22
N GLU A 39 2.19 -12.05 0.67
CA GLU A 39 1.65 -12.28 2.02
C GLU A 39 1.57 -11.02 2.90
N HIS A 40 2.34 -9.98 2.60
CA HIS A 40 2.28 -8.70 3.33
C HIS A 40 1.12 -7.80 2.86
N ILE A 41 0.44 -8.16 1.78
CA ILE A 41 -0.75 -7.46 1.28
C ILE A 41 -1.95 -8.35 1.62
N LEU A 42 -2.68 -7.97 2.67
CA LEU A 42 -3.75 -8.77 3.23
C LEU A 42 -5.04 -8.64 2.40
N PRO A 43 -5.88 -9.70 2.37
CA PRO A 43 -7.17 -9.66 1.70
C PRO A 43 -8.06 -8.52 2.22
N GLY A 44 -8.91 -7.99 1.34
CA GLY A 44 -9.88 -6.94 1.63
C GLY A 44 -9.32 -5.52 1.51
N CYS A 45 -8.02 -5.32 1.36
CA CYS A 45 -7.48 -3.99 1.04
C CYS A 45 -7.72 -3.62 -0.43
N ILE A 46 -7.73 -2.33 -0.72
CA ILE A 46 -7.88 -1.77 -2.07
C ILE A 46 -6.62 -0.97 -2.42
N ILE A 47 -6.01 -1.28 -3.56
CA ILE A 47 -4.89 -0.51 -4.12
C ILE A 47 -5.36 0.15 -5.40
N HIS A 48 -5.56 1.46 -5.35
CA HIS A 48 -6.05 2.26 -6.46
C HIS A 48 -4.95 2.52 -7.50
N PRO A 49 -5.35 2.84 -8.76
CA PRO A 49 -4.44 3.16 -9.85
C PRO A 49 -3.31 4.13 -9.49
N PHE A 50 -2.16 3.96 -10.15
CA PHE A 50 -0.98 4.81 -10.01
C PHE A 50 -0.26 4.75 -8.65
N SER A 51 -0.67 3.85 -7.77
CA SER A 51 0.02 3.55 -6.52
C SER A 51 1.33 2.76 -6.77
N ARG A 52 2.36 3.09 -5.99
CA ARG A 52 3.70 2.46 -6.02
C ARG A 52 4.02 1.90 -4.65
N ILE A 53 4.17 0.58 -4.56
CA ILE A 53 4.41 -0.17 -3.33
C ILE A 53 5.79 -0.82 -3.41
N SER A 54 6.68 -0.48 -2.51
CA SER A 54 8.06 -1.00 -2.46
C SER A 54 8.54 -1.19 -1.03
N GLY A 55 9.75 -1.74 -0.85
CA GLY A 55 10.37 -2.00 0.44
C GLY A 55 9.96 -3.35 1.04
N ALA A 56 10.93 -4.19 1.37
CA ALA A 56 10.70 -5.54 1.90
C ALA A 56 9.91 -5.57 3.22
N LYS A 57 9.88 -4.45 3.95
CA LYS A 57 9.13 -4.30 5.20
C LYS A 57 7.68 -3.83 5.03
N THR A 58 7.28 -3.46 3.80
CA THR A 58 5.95 -2.91 3.57
C THR A 58 4.87 -3.94 3.82
N GLN A 59 3.85 -3.53 4.57
CA GLN A 59 2.66 -4.31 4.90
C GLN A 59 1.42 -3.45 4.73
N ILE A 60 0.37 -4.03 4.12
CA ILE A 60 -0.92 -3.37 3.88
C ILE A 60 -1.99 -4.30 4.45
N HIS A 61 -2.67 -3.85 5.50
CA HIS A 61 -3.63 -4.65 6.22
C HIS A 61 -5.06 -4.58 5.63
N SER A 62 -5.92 -5.51 6.08
CA SER A 62 -7.28 -5.65 5.57
C SER A 62 -8.09 -4.36 5.64
N ALA A 63 -8.93 -4.15 4.64
CA ALA A 63 -9.76 -2.96 4.47
C ALA A 63 -9.01 -1.61 4.33
N ALA A 64 -7.67 -1.61 4.31
CA ALA A 64 -6.91 -0.41 3.99
C ALA A 64 -7.16 0.02 2.54
N GLN A 65 -7.22 1.33 2.30
CA GLN A 65 -7.40 1.92 0.98
C GLN A 65 -6.21 2.79 0.63
N ILE A 66 -5.53 2.45 -0.47
CA ILE A 66 -4.29 3.08 -0.89
C ILE A 66 -4.51 3.83 -2.19
N GLY A 67 -4.30 5.14 -2.17
CA GLY A 67 -4.31 6.01 -3.33
C GLY A 67 -5.69 6.39 -3.85
N VAL A 68 -6.66 6.61 -2.94
CA VAL A 68 -8.10 6.78 -3.26
C VAL A 68 -8.36 7.88 -4.31
N ASP A 69 -7.97 9.12 -4.02
CA ASP A 69 -8.17 10.30 -4.88
C ASP A 69 -6.84 10.88 -5.40
N GLY A 70 -5.71 10.28 -5.02
CA GLY A 70 -4.39 10.65 -5.53
C GLY A 70 -3.38 9.51 -5.39
N PRO A 71 -2.32 9.49 -6.20
CA PRO A 71 -1.36 8.40 -6.20
C PRO A 71 -0.65 8.29 -4.86
N ALA A 72 -0.52 7.07 -4.35
CA ALA A 72 0.22 6.78 -3.12
C ALA A 72 1.57 6.12 -3.44
N THR A 73 2.64 6.58 -2.80
CA THR A 73 3.95 5.91 -2.81
C THR A 73 4.23 5.40 -1.40
N ILE A 74 4.37 4.09 -1.24
CA ILE A 74 4.52 3.42 0.06
C ILE A 74 5.82 2.61 0.02
N GLU A 75 6.76 2.95 0.90
CA GLU A 75 8.07 2.32 0.99
C GLU A 75 8.40 1.93 2.43
N ASN A 76 8.78 0.67 2.66
CA ASN A 76 9.11 0.11 3.98
C ASN A 76 8.13 0.51 5.10
N SER A 77 6.83 0.60 4.79
CA SER A 77 5.83 1.19 5.68
C SER A 77 4.75 0.19 6.08
N TRP A 78 4.22 0.35 7.29
CA TRP A 78 3.14 -0.48 7.82
C TRP A 78 1.83 0.30 7.75
N ILE A 79 0.84 -0.21 7.00
CA ILE A 79 -0.47 0.42 6.85
C ILE A 79 -1.52 -0.44 7.55
N GLY A 80 -2.08 0.10 8.63
CA GLY A 80 -3.02 -0.58 9.50
C GLY A 80 -4.40 -0.78 8.89
N GLU A 81 -5.19 -1.62 9.55
CA GLU A 81 -6.54 -1.99 9.11
C GLU A 81 -7.44 -0.76 8.98
N ASN A 82 -8.26 -0.72 7.93
CA ASN A 82 -9.18 0.39 7.64
C ASN A 82 -8.49 1.77 7.49
N ALA A 83 -7.15 1.83 7.39
CA ALA A 83 -6.48 3.09 7.13
C ALA A 83 -6.76 3.56 5.69
N ILE A 84 -6.88 4.87 5.51
CA ILE A 84 -7.11 5.49 4.22
C ILE A 84 -5.92 6.40 3.91
N VAL A 85 -5.23 6.15 2.81
CA VAL A 85 -4.05 6.91 2.38
C VAL A 85 -4.32 7.50 1.00
N GLY A 86 -4.19 8.82 0.88
CA GLY A 86 -4.42 9.54 -0.39
C GLY A 86 -5.88 9.89 -0.66
N ASN A 87 -6.67 10.19 0.39
CA ASN A 87 -8.10 10.54 0.27
C ASN A 87 -8.37 11.94 -0.28
N LEU A 88 -7.36 12.82 -0.35
CA LEU A 88 -7.53 14.20 -0.85
C LEU A 88 -6.47 14.57 -1.89
N GLY A 89 -5.49 13.71 -2.15
CA GLY A 89 -4.39 13.99 -3.04
C GLY A 89 -3.24 12.99 -2.88
N PRO A 90 -2.06 13.29 -3.47
CA PRO A 90 -0.93 12.38 -3.44
C PRO A 90 -0.36 12.21 -2.03
N VAL A 91 0.07 11.00 -1.71
CA VAL A 91 0.78 10.70 -0.46
C VAL A 91 2.08 9.95 -0.74
N THR A 92 3.15 10.28 -0.02
CA THR A 92 4.39 9.48 0.03
C THR A 92 4.72 9.11 1.47
N LEU A 93 4.84 7.82 1.75
CA LEU A 93 5.22 7.29 3.06
C LEU A 93 6.50 6.47 2.92
N LYS A 94 7.51 6.77 3.73
CA LYS A 94 8.73 5.97 3.84
C LYS A 94 9.03 5.64 5.30
N ASP A 95 9.35 4.38 5.57
CA ASP A 95 9.70 3.92 6.93
C ASP A 95 8.67 4.41 7.98
N THR A 96 7.39 4.37 7.62
CA THR A 96 6.31 4.98 8.38
C THR A 96 5.31 3.93 8.86
N VAL A 97 4.78 4.11 10.07
CA VAL A 97 3.69 3.31 10.60
C VAL A 97 2.42 4.14 10.59
N VAL A 98 1.37 3.64 9.94
CA VAL A 98 0.03 4.23 9.92
C VAL A 98 -0.89 3.31 10.68
N GLY A 99 -1.37 3.77 11.84
CA GLY A 99 -2.26 3.02 12.71
C GLY A 99 -3.61 2.68 12.06
N PRO A 100 -4.38 1.76 12.67
CA PRO A 100 -5.71 1.42 12.19
C PRO A 100 -6.64 2.65 12.14
N GLN A 101 -7.52 2.70 11.13
CA GLN A 101 -8.51 3.77 10.95
C GLN A 101 -7.94 5.19 10.81
N THR A 102 -6.62 5.34 10.63
CA THR A 102 -6.00 6.63 10.32
C THR A 102 -6.38 7.06 8.91
N ILE A 103 -6.64 8.36 8.73
CA ILE A 103 -6.89 8.96 7.41
C ILE A 103 -5.77 9.96 7.11
N LEU A 104 -4.99 9.69 6.07
CA LEU A 104 -4.00 10.60 5.51
C LEU A 104 -4.53 11.12 4.17
N GLY A 105 -4.94 12.39 4.15
CA GLY A 105 -5.52 13.02 2.96
C GLY A 105 -4.51 13.23 1.84
N SER A 106 -3.42 13.95 2.13
CA SER A 106 -2.32 14.24 1.20
C SER A 106 -1.05 14.57 1.99
N GLY A 107 0.12 14.44 1.38
CA GLY A 107 1.40 14.87 1.97
C GLY A 107 2.51 13.83 1.96
N VAL A 108 3.57 14.10 2.72
CA VAL A 108 4.76 13.25 2.80
C VAL A 108 5.09 12.98 4.27
N ALA A 109 5.46 11.75 4.59
CA ALA A 109 6.00 11.38 5.90
C ALA A 109 7.14 10.39 5.73
N GLU A 110 8.21 10.60 6.52
CA GLU A 110 9.36 9.70 6.58
C GLU A 110 9.72 9.46 8.05
N ASN A 111 10.06 8.22 8.42
CA ASN A 111 10.44 7.84 9.78
C ASN A 111 9.40 8.27 10.85
N ALA A 112 8.12 8.16 10.52
CA ALA A 112 7.01 8.67 11.32
C ALA A 112 6.10 7.56 11.83
N VAL A 113 5.36 7.87 12.89
CA VAL A 113 4.29 7.02 13.42
C VAL A 113 3.03 7.87 13.55
N PHE A 114 1.98 7.49 12.82
CA PHE A 114 0.64 8.03 12.99
C PHE A 114 -0.16 7.03 13.80
N LEU A 115 -0.55 7.42 15.01
CA LEU A 115 -1.41 6.57 15.85
C LEU A 115 -2.80 6.46 15.22
N GLY A 116 -3.36 5.26 15.34
CA GLY A 116 -4.72 4.97 14.89
C GLY A 116 -5.77 5.72 15.68
N LYS A 117 -7.01 5.73 15.19
CA LYS A 117 -8.13 6.17 16.03
C LYS A 117 -8.35 5.16 17.16
N GLU A 118 -8.63 5.67 18.35
CA GLU A 118 -9.03 4.83 19.47
C GLU A 118 -10.32 4.09 19.10
N THR A 119 -10.30 2.77 19.22
CA THR A 119 -11.50 1.95 19.07
C THR A 119 -12.09 1.78 20.47
N MET A 120 -13.19 2.46 20.76
CA MET A 120 -13.98 2.18 21.97
C MET A 120 -14.70 0.85 21.74
N ILE A 121 -14.19 -0.22 22.34
CA ILE A 121 -14.88 -1.52 22.42
C ILE A 121 -15.67 -1.55 23.72
#